data_AF-A0A7L2R792-F1
#
_entry.id   AF-A0A7L2R792-F1
#
_cell.length_a   1.000
_cell.length_b   1.000
_cell.length_c   1.000
_cell.angle_alpha   90.00
_cell.angle_beta   90.00
_cell.angle_gamma   90.00
#
_symmetry.space_group_name_H-M   'P 1'
#
loop_
_entity.id
_entity.type
_entity.pdbx_description
1 polymer ?
#
loop_
_entity_poly.entity_id
_entity_poly.type
_entity_poly.pdbx_seq_one_letter_code
_entity_poly.pdbx_strand_id
1 'polypeptide(L)' 'VVATDADSGKNAEITYSLEASPLSSEAPGSIFSIDPDSGDVSVQAVLDREQRDTYEFQVTARDKGVPSLQGSTTVV' A
#
# COMPACT_ATOMS: atom_id res chain seq x y z
N VAL A 1 22.66 12.89 -20.91
CA VAL A 1 22.59 11.64 -20.11
C VAL A 1 21.11 11.31 -19.98
N VAL A 2 20.65 10.23 -20.59
CA VAL A 2 19.27 9.74 -20.48
C VAL A 2 19.34 8.49 -19.63
N ALA A 3 18.68 8.50 -18.47
CA ALA A 3 18.49 7.31 -17.67
C ALA A 3 17.19 6.66 -18.17
N THR A 4 17.32 5.51 -18.83
CA THR A 4 16.18 4.65 -19.17
C THR A 4 16.03 3.70 -18.00
N ASP A 5 14.95 3.84 -17.24
CA ASP A 5 14.59 2.91 -16.18
C ASP A 5 14.25 1.55 -16.80
N ALA A 6 14.79 0.48 -16.23
CA ALA A 6 14.83 -0.85 -16.84
C ALA A 6 13.58 -1.70 -16.58
N ASP A 7 12.58 -1.19 -15.87
CA ASP A 7 11.41 -1.99 -15.50
C ASP A 7 10.30 -1.90 -16.54
N SER A 8 10.62 -1.99 -17.83
CA SER A 8 9.62 -2.11 -18.90
C SER A 8 9.29 -3.58 -19.16
N GLY A 9 8.17 -4.09 -18.64
CA GLY A 9 7.70 -5.47 -18.85
C GLY A 9 6.66 -5.93 -17.82
N LYS A 10 6.30 -7.22 -17.79
CA LYS A 10 5.35 -7.78 -16.80
C LYS A 10 5.79 -7.60 -15.33
N ASN A 11 7.09 -7.39 -15.07
CA ASN A 11 7.61 -7.08 -13.74
C ASN A 11 7.36 -5.62 -13.32
N ALA A 12 6.94 -4.75 -14.24
CA ALA A 12 6.49 -3.38 -13.97
C ALA A 12 5.09 -3.34 -13.35
N GLU A 13 4.33 -4.43 -13.51
CA GLU A 13 2.96 -4.51 -13.05
C GLU A 13 2.96 -4.93 -11.58
N ILE A 14 3.11 -3.92 -10.71
CA ILE A 14 3.05 -4.04 -9.27
C ILE A 14 1.61 -3.84 -8.84
N THR A 15 1.11 -4.69 -7.95
CA THR A 15 -0.21 -4.54 -7.32
C THR A 15 -0.03 -4.16 -5.86
N TYR A 16 -0.70 -3.08 -5.45
CA TYR A 16 -0.67 -2.57 -4.08
C TYR A 16 -1.90 -3.00 -3.28
N SER A 17 -1.71 -3.30 -1.99
CA SER A 17 -2.79 -3.65 -1.07
C SER A 17 -2.53 -3.17 0.36
N LEU A 18 -3.60 -2.92 1.11
CA LEU A 18 -3.54 -2.57 2.53
C LEU A 18 -3.69 -3.82 3.41
N GLU A 19 -2.85 -3.93 4.42
CA GLU A 19 -2.84 -5.00 5.42
C GLU A 19 -2.86 -4.40 6.83
N ALA A 20 -3.45 -5.11 7.79
CA ALA A 20 -3.47 -4.66 9.18
C ALA A 20 -2.05 -4.62 9.76
N SER A 21 -1.70 -3.57 10.53
CA SER A 21 -0.46 -3.57 11.30
C SER A 21 -0.55 -4.59 12.44
N PRO A 22 0.56 -5.25 12.84
CA PRO A 22 0.61 -6.04 14.07
C PRO A 22 0.21 -5.25 15.33
N LEU A 23 0.31 -3.92 15.28
CA LEU A 23 -0.03 -3.00 16.37
C LEU A 23 -1.50 -2.54 16.34
N SER A 24 -2.24 -2.86 15.29
CA SER A 24 -3.65 -2.47 15.10
C SER A 24 -4.53 -3.68 14.79
N SER A 25 -5.56 -3.92 15.57
CA SER A 25 -6.56 -4.98 15.30
C SER A 25 -7.60 -4.58 14.24
N GLU A 26 -7.56 -3.35 13.75
CA GLU A 26 -8.50 -2.85 12.76
C GLU A 26 -7.99 -3.05 11.33
N ALA A 27 -8.89 -3.50 10.46
CA ALA A 27 -8.59 -3.59 9.04
C ALA A 27 -8.56 -2.16 8.44
N PRO A 28 -7.44 -1.73 7.83
CA PRO A 28 -7.32 -0.39 7.26
C PRO A 28 -8.34 -0.15 6.14
N GLY A 29 -8.81 -1.21 5.46
CA GLY A 29 -9.73 -1.13 4.33
C GLY A 29 -11.12 -0.56 4.63
N SER A 30 -11.49 -0.32 5.90
CA SER A 30 -12.72 0.41 6.24
C SER A 30 -12.52 1.92 6.26
N ILE A 31 -11.28 2.40 6.40
CA ILE A 31 -10.94 3.81 6.62
C ILE A 31 -10.11 4.37 5.47
N PHE A 32 -9.18 3.57 4.96
CA PHE A 32 -8.26 3.89 3.89
C PHE A 32 -8.52 2.98 2.68
N SER A 33 -8.27 3.52 1.51
CA SER A 33 -8.24 2.79 0.25
C SER A 33 -6.89 3.02 -0.41
N ILE A 34 -6.42 2.03 -1.16
CA ILE A 34 -5.22 2.15 -1.99
C ILE A 34 -5.59 1.82 -3.43
N ASP A 35 -5.15 2.65 -4.36
CA ASP A 35 -5.24 2.34 -5.77
C ASP A 35 -4.23 1.21 -6.10
N PRO A 36 -4.69 0.06 -6.61
CA PRO A 36 -3.84 -1.12 -6.79
C PRO A 36 -2.79 -0.95 -7.88
N ASP A 37 -2.93 0.02 -8.79
CA ASP A 37 -2.03 0.22 -9.94
C ASP A 37 -1.01 1.34 -9.67
N SER A 38 -1.42 2.41 -8.98
CA SER A 38 -0.56 3.55 -8.66
C SER A 38 0.02 3.53 -7.25
N GLY A 39 -0.62 2.84 -6.31
CA GLY A 39 -0.25 2.84 -4.89
C GLY A 39 -0.73 4.08 -4.13
N ASP A 40 -1.57 4.94 -4.73
CA ASP A 40 -2.09 6.14 -4.08
C ASP A 40 -3.06 5.77 -2.95
N VAL A 41 -2.74 6.23 -1.73
CA VAL A 41 -3.58 6.00 -0.55
C VAL A 41 -4.53 7.17 -0.36
N SER A 42 -5.82 6.87 -0.19
CA SER A 42 -6.87 7.85 0.05
C SER A 42 -7.69 7.48 1.28
N VAL A 43 -8.29 8.50 1.89
CA VAL A 43 -9.18 8.37 3.03
C VAL A 43 -10.62 8.25 2.51
N GLN A 44 -11.32 7.21 2.91
CA GLN A 44 -12.71 6.94 2.51
C GLN A 44 -13.72 7.03 3.67
N ALA A 45 -13.24 7.22 4.91
CA ALA A 45 -14.06 7.44 6.09
C ALA A 45 -13.70 8.76 6.78
N VAL A 46 -14.59 9.26 7.65
CA VAL A 46 -14.31 10.45 8.44
C VAL A 46 -13.23 10.13 9.47
N LEU A 47 -12.17 10.93 9.48
CA LEU A 47 -11.12 10.88 10.48
C LEU A 47 -11.33 12.00 11.49
N ASP A 48 -11.51 11.63 12.75
CA ASP A 48 -11.55 12.57 13.87
C ASP A 48 -10.33 12.36 14.76
N ARG A 49 -9.47 13.38 14.80
CA ARG A 49 -8.22 13.35 15.57
C ARG A 49 -8.44 13.34 17.09
N GLU A 50 -9.63 13.73 17.56
CA GLU A 50 -9.98 13.68 18.98
C GLU A 50 -10.43 12.27 19.39
N GLN A 51 -10.92 11.50 18.42
CA GLN A 51 -11.41 10.13 18.62
C GLN A 51 -10.28 9.10 18.42
N ARG A 52 -9.39 9.35 17.46
CA ARG A 52 -8.14 8.62 17.27
C ARG A 52 -7.06 9.53 16.70
N ASP A 53 -5.91 9.54 17.34
CA ASP A 53 -4.77 10.39 17.04
C ASP A 53 -3.83 9.82 15.97
N THR A 54 -3.66 8.50 15.93
CA THR A 54 -2.74 7.81 15.00
C THR A 54 -3.37 6.56 14.39
N TYR A 55 -3.07 6.30 13.11
CA TYR A 55 -3.49 5.09 12.41
C TYR A 55 -2.25 4.38 11.86
N GLU A 56 -2.08 3.12 12.22
CA GLU A 56 -0.96 2.33 11.73
C GLU A 56 -1.46 1.15 10.88
N PHE A 57 -0.91 0.98 9.68
CA PHE A 57 -1.22 -0.13 8.80
C PHE A 57 -0.05 -0.44 7.86
N GLN A 58 -0.09 -1.60 7.21
CA GLN A 58 0.92 -2.00 6.24
C GLN A 58 0.42 -1.84 4.80
N VAL A 59 1.33 -1.42 3.93
CA VAL A 59 1.14 -1.44 2.48
C VAL A 59 2.04 -2.52 1.91
N THR A 60 1.45 -3.43 1.15
CA THR A 60 2.17 -4.50 0.44
C THR A 60 2.16 -4.20 -1.06
N ALA A 61 3.33 -4.26 -1.68
CA ALA A 61 3.53 -4.17 -3.11
C ALA A 61 3.98 -5.54 -3.63
N ARG A 62 3.26 -6.11 -4.59
CA ARG A 62 3.54 -7.44 -5.15
C ARG A 62 3.72 -7.33 -6.66
N ASP A 63 4.82 -7.86 -7.19
CA ASP A 63 5.01 -7.95 -8.64
C ASP A 63 4.21 -9.12 -9.25
N LYS A 64 4.02 -9.09 -10.57
CA LYS A 64 3.43 -10.21 -11.33
C LYS A 64 4.48 -11.17 -11.90
N GLY A 65 5.67 -11.21 -11.30
CA GLY A 65 6.74 -12.14 -11.66
C GLY A 65 6.40 -13.60 -11.35
N VAL A 66 7.17 -14.53 -11.92
CA VAL A 66 7.12 -15.96 -11.56
C VAL A 66 8.56 -16.42 -11.26
N PRO A 67 8.93 -16.69 -10.00
CA PRO A 67 8.12 -16.52 -8.79
C PRO A 67 7.81 -15.04 -8.51
N SER A 68 6.67 -14.75 -7.87
CA SER A 68 6.32 -13.38 -7.50
C SER A 68 7.10 -12.93 -6.27
N LEU A 69 7.57 -11.69 -6.29
CA LEU A 69 8.19 -11.03 -5.15
C LEU A 69 7.22 -10.02 -4.55
N GLN A 70 7.39 -9.77 -3.25
CA GLN A 70 6.64 -8.76 -2.54
C GLN A 70 7.54 -7.98 -1.59
N GLY A 71 7.23 -6.70 -1.42
CA GLY A 71 7.78 -5.83 -0.38
C GLY A 71 6.64 -5.22 0.43
N SER A 72 6.86 -4.97 1.70
CA SER A 72 5.88 -4.30 2.56
C SER A 72 6.53 -3.17 3.36
N THR A 73 5.73 -2.15 3.67
CA THR A 73 6.13 -1.02 4.51
C THR A 73 5.01 -0.64 5.46
N THR A 74 5.36 -0.05 6.60
CA THR A 74 4.38 0.45 7.59
C THR A 74 4.12 1.94 7.36
N VAL A 75 2.85 2.33 7.40
CA VAL A 75 2.37 3.70 7.41
C VAL A 75 1.86 4.00 8.83
N VAL A 76 2.23 5.16 9.38
CA VAL A 76 1.89 5.65 10.73
C VAL A 76 1.33 7.07 10.62
#